data_AF-A0A8I1SDT6-F1
#
_entry.id   AF-A0A8I1SDT6-F1
#
_cell.length_a   1.000
_cell.length_b   1.000
_cell.length_c   1.000
_cell.angle_alpha   90.00
_cell.angle_beta   90.00
_cell.angle_gamma   90.00
#
_symmetry.space_group_name_H-M   'P 1'
#
loop_
_entity.id
_entity.type
_entity.pdbx_description
1 polymer ?
#
loop_
_entity_poly.entity_id
_entity_poly.type
_entity_poly.pdbx_seq_one_letter_code
_entity_poly.pdbx_strand_id
1 'polypeptide(L)'
;MTLSTAPRLTTPAAATTLGLWCHAWQAGASADAVLDVLAEIGMRAGVRADSTKAAVRSGLPGPGEPSGALSDLLPVLRRGGAAQLLTPVAGDVRGLPPGGDILGPALDSGAVVVLPDVGIGLVPVDGLWRAYECAHPHPALDMGEATRLVDAAVADATRLLARAEVASDRGNPREAMRRATAAHAVAAPPGLGSAATALLDRATTLAALLDVAAGHDTAAVTGRQTELVNRALAPLHTAVRDARRTVVATAADAAL
;
A
#
# COMPACT_ATOMS: atom_id res chain seq x y z
N MET A 1 -27.54 -18.28 -5.28
CA MET A 1 -26.95 -17.36 -4.29
C MET A 1 -25.54 -17.03 -4.76
N THR A 2 -25.42 -16.04 -5.64
CA THR A 2 -24.13 -15.60 -6.17
C THR A 2 -23.41 -14.82 -5.08
N LEU A 3 -22.36 -15.41 -4.50
CA LEU A 3 -21.42 -14.68 -3.65
C LEU A 3 -20.81 -13.58 -4.51
N SER A 4 -21.34 -12.37 -4.38
CA SER A 4 -20.72 -11.15 -4.91
C SER A 4 -19.34 -11.08 -4.27
N THR A 5 -18.32 -11.52 -5.01
CA THR A 5 -16.95 -11.50 -4.54
C THR A 5 -16.53 -10.05 -4.64
N ALA A 6 -16.50 -9.35 -3.50
CA ALA A 6 -15.97 -7.99 -3.46
C ALA A 6 -14.59 -8.00 -4.14
N PRO A 7 -14.26 -6.98 -4.96
CA PRO A 7 -12.96 -6.93 -5.61
C PRO A 7 -11.87 -6.99 -4.55
N ARG A 8 -10.94 -7.94 -4.70
CA ARG A 8 -9.77 -8.02 -3.80
C ARG A 8 -8.97 -6.73 -3.97
N LEU A 9 -8.72 -6.05 -2.86
CA LEU A 9 -7.86 -4.89 -2.86
C LEU A 9 -6.44 -5.32 -3.23
N THR A 10 -5.74 -4.41 -3.90
CA THR A 10 -4.29 -4.53 -4.11
C THR A 10 -3.58 -4.52 -2.76
N THR A 11 -2.50 -5.28 -2.64
CA THR A 11 -1.68 -5.38 -1.43
C THR A 11 -1.20 -4.01 -0.91
N PRO A 12 -0.80 -3.03 -1.76
CA PRO A 12 -0.52 -1.68 -1.29
C PRO A 12 -1.73 -0.94 -0.72
N ALA A 13 -2.94 -1.13 -1.26
CA ALA A 13 -4.15 -0.49 -0.74
C ALA A 13 -4.54 -1.08 0.63
N ALA A 14 -4.42 -2.41 0.79
CA ALA A 14 -4.61 -3.10 2.06
C ALA A 14 -3.60 -2.64 3.13
N ALA A 15 -2.31 -2.56 2.77
CA ALA A 15 -1.26 -2.05 3.67
C ALA A 15 -1.44 -0.57 4.03
N THR A 16 -1.85 0.27 3.08
CA THR A 16 -2.17 1.69 3.36
C THR A 16 -3.33 1.78 4.36
N THR A 17 -4.37 0.98 4.17
CA THR A 17 -5.52 0.90 5.07
C THR A 17 -5.08 0.50 6.49
N LEU A 18 -4.32 -0.59 6.61
CA LEU A 18 -3.80 -1.03 7.91
C LEU A 18 -2.96 0.04 8.60
N GLY A 19 -2.08 0.74 7.85
CA GLY A 19 -1.26 1.82 8.40
C GLY A 19 -2.09 2.96 8.99
N LEU A 20 -3.12 3.41 8.27
CA LEU A 20 -4.03 4.46 8.76
C LEU A 20 -4.85 4.01 9.98
N TRP A 21 -5.38 2.79 9.93
CA TRP A 21 -6.16 2.25 11.04
C TRP A 21 -5.31 1.89 12.26
N CYS A 22 -4.01 1.63 12.10
CA CYS A 22 -3.08 1.51 13.22
C CYS A 22 -3.05 2.80 14.04
N HIS A 23 -2.89 3.95 13.36
CA HIS A 23 -2.91 5.26 14.02
C HIS A 23 -4.27 5.59 14.64
N ALA A 24 -5.36 5.32 13.93
CA ALA A 24 -6.71 5.51 14.48
C ALA A 24 -6.97 4.63 15.71
N TRP A 25 -6.52 3.37 15.67
CA TRP A 25 -6.58 2.46 16.82
C TRP A 25 -5.82 3.03 18.01
N GLN A 26 -4.58 3.48 17.79
CA GLN A 26 -3.75 4.12 18.81
C GLN A 26 -4.42 5.39 19.39
N ALA A 27 -5.09 6.19 18.54
CA ALA A 27 -5.87 7.36 18.93
C ALA A 27 -7.20 7.04 19.65
N GLY A 28 -7.57 5.76 19.80
CA GLY A 28 -8.75 5.34 20.56
C GLY A 28 -9.98 4.96 19.72
N ALA A 29 -9.83 4.70 18.42
CA ALA A 29 -10.87 4.05 17.63
C ALA A 29 -11.29 2.70 18.26
N SER A 30 -12.53 2.25 18.02
CA SER A 30 -12.99 0.98 18.56
C SER A 30 -12.28 -0.20 17.90
N ALA A 31 -12.08 -1.28 18.67
CA ALA A 31 -11.52 -2.52 18.17
C ALA A 31 -12.37 -3.09 17.02
N ASP A 32 -13.70 -3.05 17.17
CA ASP A 32 -14.63 -3.55 16.16
C ASP A 32 -14.49 -2.80 14.83
N ALA A 33 -14.37 -1.47 14.84
CA ALA A 33 -14.21 -0.70 13.61
C ALA A 33 -12.91 -1.05 12.87
N VAL A 34 -11.82 -1.28 13.61
CA VAL A 34 -10.55 -1.75 13.03
C VAL A 34 -10.74 -3.14 12.42
N LEU A 35 -11.34 -4.08 13.15
CA LEU A 35 -11.50 -5.46 12.70
C LEU A 35 -12.46 -5.59 11.51
N ASP A 36 -13.54 -4.82 11.50
CA ASP A 36 -14.51 -4.78 10.40
C ASP A 36 -13.81 -4.34 9.11
N VAL A 37 -13.04 -3.24 9.16
CA VAL A 37 -12.28 -2.79 7.98
C VAL A 37 -11.23 -3.80 7.55
N LEU A 38 -10.48 -4.41 8.49
CA LEU A 38 -9.49 -5.44 8.14
C LEU A 38 -10.12 -6.69 7.51
N ALA A 39 -11.34 -7.04 7.92
CA ALA A 39 -12.10 -8.13 7.31
C ALA A 39 -12.61 -7.77 5.91
N GLU A 40 -13.03 -6.52 5.69
CA GLU A 40 -13.53 -6.01 4.41
C GLU A 40 -12.44 -5.95 3.33
N ILE A 41 -11.20 -5.58 3.68
CA ILE A 41 -10.08 -5.47 2.74
C ILE A 41 -9.52 -6.83 2.26
N GLY A 42 -10.14 -7.95 2.65
CA GLY A 42 -9.81 -9.29 2.14
C GLY A 42 -8.71 -10.03 2.90
N MET A 43 -8.26 -9.50 4.04
CA MET A 43 -7.20 -10.10 4.86
C MET A 43 -7.75 -11.07 5.91
N ARG A 44 -8.63 -11.98 5.50
CA ARG A 44 -9.42 -12.81 6.42
C ARG A 44 -8.74 -14.10 6.87
N ALA A 45 -7.59 -14.46 6.30
CA ALA A 45 -6.90 -15.71 6.60
C ALA A 45 -6.12 -15.67 7.93
N GLY A 46 -6.11 -14.52 8.62
CA GLY A 46 -5.56 -14.35 9.96
C GLY A 46 -4.18 -13.71 9.97
N VAL A 47 -3.44 -13.97 11.04
CA VAL A 47 -2.12 -13.37 11.29
C VAL A 47 -1.14 -14.40 11.85
N ARG A 48 0.13 -14.30 11.47
CA ARG A 48 1.21 -15.12 12.04
C ARG A 48 2.57 -14.46 11.89
N ALA A 49 3.52 -14.88 12.71
CA ALA A 49 4.93 -14.56 12.54
C ALA A 49 5.63 -15.55 11.60
N ASP A 50 6.59 -15.05 10.82
CA ASP A 50 7.35 -15.88 9.89
C ASP A 50 8.53 -16.61 10.58
N SER A 51 9.04 -16.06 11.67
CA SER A 51 10.14 -16.62 12.45
C SER A 51 9.83 -16.65 13.94
N THR A 52 10.52 -17.50 14.71
CA THR A 52 10.41 -17.53 16.18
C THR A 52 10.76 -16.17 16.80
N LYS A 53 11.74 -15.46 16.24
CA LYS A 53 12.12 -14.11 16.72
C LYS A 53 11.02 -13.10 16.48
N ALA A 54 10.41 -13.10 15.30
CA ALA A 54 9.26 -12.26 15.01
C ALA A 54 8.08 -12.60 15.93
N ALA A 55 7.83 -13.89 16.19
CA ALA A 55 6.79 -14.38 17.09
C ALA A 55 6.97 -13.86 18.53
N VAL A 56 8.21 -13.89 19.05
CA VAL A 56 8.53 -13.36 20.38
C VAL A 56 8.31 -11.84 20.46
N ARG A 57 8.75 -11.08 19.43
CA ARG A 57 8.59 -9.62 19.41
C ARG A 57 7.12 -9.21 19.32
N SER A 58 6.38 -9.83 18.41
CA SER A 58 4.98 -9.49 18.17
C SER A 58 4.03 -10.11 19.20
N GLY A 59 4.34 -11.29 19.74
CA GLY A 59 3.40 -12.12 20.48
C GLY A 59 2.38 -12.81 19.58
N LEU A 60 2.70 -13.00 18.29
CA LEU A 60 1.84 -13.67 17.31
C LEU A 60 2.25 -15.14 17.16
N PRO A 61 1.36 -16.04 16.70
CA PRO A 61 1.70 -17.44 16.48
C PRO A 61 2.89 -17.64 15.56
N GLY A 62 3.82 -18.48 15.98
CA GLY A 62 5.10 -18.71 15.29
C GLY A 62 5.05 -19.78 14.19
N PRO A 63 6.21 -20.13 13.61
CA PRO A 63 6.33 -21.27 12.70
C PRO A 63 5.95 -22.59 13.39
N GLY A 64 5.08 -23.38 12.75
CA GLY A 64 4.57 -24.65 13.28
C GLY A 64 3.28 -24.52 14.10
N GLU A 65 2.86 -23.30 14.44
CA GLU A 65 1.60 -23.02 15.09
C GLU A 65 0.50 -22.64 14.07
N PRO A 66 -0.78 -22.88 14.39
CA PRO A 66 -1.88 -22.40 13.56
C PRO A 66 -1.91 -20.86 13.50
N SER A 67 -2.36 -20.30 12.39
CA SER A 67 -2.56 -18.84 12.27
C SER A 67 -3.54 -18.33 13.32
N GLY A 68 -3.23 -17.16 13.88
CA GLY A 68 -4.08 -16.44 14.82
C GLY A 68 -5.23 -15.72 14.13
N ALA A 69 -6.18 -15.24 14.94
CA ALA A 69 -7.30 -14.43 14.48
C ALA A 69 -6.85 -12.97 14.23
N LEU A 70 -7.62 -12.21 13.44
CA LEU A 70 -7.30 -10.79 13.19
C LEU A 70 -7.26 -9.95 14.47
N SER A 71 -8.02 -10.32 15.50
CA SER A 71 -7.96 -9.69 16.83
C SER A 71 -6.56 -9.72 17.45
N ASP A 72 -5.74 -10.71 17.09
CA ASP A 72 -4.38 -10.88 17.64
C ASP A 72 -3.42 -9.80 17.11
N LEU A 73 -3.79 -9.06 16.05
CA LEU A 73 -3.05 -7.87 15.61
C LEU A 73 -3.23 -6.68 16.54
N LEU A 74 -4.37 -6.54 17.24
CA LEU A 74 -4.68 -5.31 17.99
C LEU A 74 -3.64 -4.98 19.08
N PRO A 75 -3.14 -5.95 19.89
CA PRO A 75 -2.08 -5.70 20.87
C PRO A 75 -0.75 -5.30 20.24
N VAL A 76 -0.46 -5.81 19.04
CA VAL A 76 0.74 -5.48 18.26
C VAL A 76 0.66 -4.07 17.71
N LEU A 77 -0.46 -3.71 17.08
CA LEU A 77 -0.71 -2.38 16.55
C LEU A 77 -0.68 -1.34 17.67
N ARG A 78 -1.26 -1.65 18.85
CA ARG A 78 -1.27 -0.73 20.01
C ARG A 78 0.14 -0.37 20.49
N ARG A 79 1.07 -1.33 20.48
CA ARG A 79 2.46 -1.14 20.95
C ARG A 79 3.42 -0.76 19.83
N GLY A 80 2.94 -0.72 18.58
CA GLY A 80 3.76 -0.63 17.37
C GLY A 80 4.43 0.71 17.10
N GLY A 81 4.11 1.75 17.87
CA GLY A 81 4.53 3.12 17.61
C GLY A 81 3.89 3.68 16.34
N ALA A 82 4.42 4.80 15.85
CA ALA A 82 3.96 5.42 14.61
C ALA A 82 4.21 4.47 13.41
N ALA A 83 3.15 3.80 12.96
CA ALA A 83 3.19 2.91 11.80
C ALA A 83 3.70 3.62 10.54
N GLN A 84 4.60 2.96 9.83
CA GLN A 84 5.21 3.46 8.60
C GLN A 84 4.84 2.54 7.44
N LEU A 85 4.44 3.13 6.31
CA LEU A 85 4.19 2.37 5.09
C LEU A 85 5.46 2.35 4.23
N LEU A 86 5.78 1.19 3.68
CA LEU A 86 6.70 1.06 2.55
C LEU A 86 6.00 0.28 1.44
N THR A 87 6.31 0.64 0.21
CA THR A 87 5.76 0.02 -0.99
C THR A 87 6.91 -0.40 -1.88
N PRO A 88 7.78 -1.35 -1.49
CA PRO A 88 9.02 -1.64 -2.22
C PRO A 88 8.74 -2.17 -3.64
N VAL A 89 9.67 -1.92 -4.55
CA VAL A 89 9.69 -2.50 -5.91
C VAL A 89 11.11 -2.91 -6.26
N ALA A 90 11.28 -3.73 -7.30
CA ALA A 90 12.61 -4.08 -7.80
C ALA A 90 13.44 -2.82 -8.11
N GLY A 91 14.65 -2.72 -7.54
CA GLY A 91 15.55 -1.57 -7.67
C GLY A 91 15.30 -0.43 -6.66
N ASP A 92 14.17 -0.42 -5.95
CA ASP A 92 13.86 0.56 -4.92
C ASP A 92 13.10 -0.07 -3.74
N VAL A 93 13.88 -0.58 -2.79
CA VAL A 93 13.41 -1.30 -1.59
C VAL A 93 13.08 -0.37 -0.42
N ARG A 94 13.21 0.96 -0.61
CA ARG A 94 12.94 1.99 0.42
C ARG A 94 13.59 1.73 1.78
N GLY A 95 14.81 1.21 1.75
CA GLY A 95 15.62 0.98 2.94
C GLY A 95 15.32 -0.32 3.69
N LEU A 96 14.50 -1.22 3.15
CA LEU A 96 14.36 -2.57 3.72
C LEU A 96 15.74 -3.21 3.92
N PRO A 97 15.96 -3.91 5.05
CA PRO A 97 17.27 -4.46 5.37
C PRO A 97 17.73 -5.43 4.28
N PRO A 98 18.90 -5.22 3.66
CA PRO A 98 19.39 -6.10 2.60
C PRO A 98 19.61 -7.51 3.18
N GLY A 99 19.06 -8.52 2.50
CA GLY A 99 19.21 -9.93 2.90
C GLY A 99 18.39 -10.35 4.13
N GLY A 100 17.49 -9.51 4.65
CA GLY A 100 16.55 -9.93 5.69
C GLY A 100 15.39 -10.76 5.12
N ASP A 101 14.83 -11.66 5.92
CA ASP A 101 13.74 -12.57 5.53
C ASP A 101 12.49 -11.82 5.03
N ILE A 102 12.32 -10.55 5.43
CA ILE A 102 11.23 -9.68 4.98
C ILE A 102 11.35 -9.23 3.52
N LEU A 103 12.55 -9.20 2.94
CA LEU A 103 12.82 -8.50 1.68
C LEU A 103 12.05 -9.11 0.50
N GLY A 104 12.18 -10.42 0.30
CA GLY A 104 11.49 -11.14 -0.79
C GLY A 104 9.97 -11.00 -0.68
N PRO A 105 9.36 -11.40 0.45
CA PRO A 105 7.92 -11.27 0.66
C PRO A 105 7.40 -9.85 0.51
N ALA A 106 8.14 -8.84 0.99
CA ALA A 106 7.73 -7.45 0.85
C ALA A 106 7.81 -6.97 -0.61
N LEU A 107 8.81 -7.42 -1.39
CA LEU A 107 8.90 -7.15 -2.83
C LEU A 107 7.79 -7.84 -3.62
N ASP A 108 7.51 -9.11 -3.33
CA ASP A 108 6.45 -9.88 -3.99
C ASP A 108 5.06 -9.29 -3.68
N SER A 109 4.84 -8.87 -2.44
CA SER A 109 3.62 -8.18 -2.02
C SER A 109 3.56 -6.73 -2.51
N GLY A 110 4.71 -6.09 -2.77
CA GLY A 110 4.82 -4.67 -3.10
C GLY A 110 4.44 -3.72 -1.96
N ALA A 111 4.25 -4.22 -0.73
CA ALA A 111 3.84 -3.44 0.42
C ALA A 111 4.23 -4.06 1.76
N VAL A 112 4.52 -3.20 2.74
CA VAL A 112 4.79 -3.58 4.13
C VAL A 112 4.42 -2.42 5.06
N VAL A 113 3.81 -2.75 6.20
CA VAL A 113 3.58 -1.81 7.31
C VAL A 113 4.60 -2.10 8.40
N VAL A 114 5.50 -1.15 8.66
CA VAL A 114 6.53 -1.24 9.69
C VAL A 114 6.01 -0.64 10.99
N LEU A 115 6.21 -1.38 12.08
CA LEU A 115 5.89 -1.00 13.45
C LEU A 115 7.20 -0.86 14.23
N PRO A 116 7.79 0.35 14.24
CA PRO A 116 9.17 0.55 14.69
C PRO A 116 9.38 0.18 16.16
N ASP A 117 8.44 0.47 17.06
CA ASP A 117 8.62 0.27 18.50
C ASP A 117 8.64 -1.21 18.90
N VAL A 118 8.02 -2.07 18.09
CA VAL A 118 8.05 -3.54 18.24
C VAL A 118 9.15 -4.17 17.38
N GLY A 119 9.70 -3.41 16.43
CA GLY A 119 10.73 -3.86 15.49
C GLY A 119 10.25 -4.95 14.55
N ILE A 120 9.01 -4.83 14.04
CA ILE A 120 8.43 -5.77 13.09
C ILE A 120 7.85 -5.08 11.86
N GLY A 121 7.81 -5.80 10.74
CA GLY A 121 7.08 -5.42 9.53
C GLY A 121 5.99 -6.43 9.22
N LEU A 122 4.79 -5.93 8.90
CA LEU A 122 3.62 -6.69 8.51
C LEU A 122 3.47 -6.66 6.98
N VAL A 123 3.56 -7.84 6.36
CA VAL A 123 3.42 -8.02 4.91
C VAL A 123 2.11 -8.77 4.63
N PRO A 124 1.24 -8.28 3.73
CA PRO A 124 0.07 -9.02 3.30
C PRO A 124 0.49 -10.12 2.31
N VAL A 125 0.22 -11.39 2.64
CA VAL A 125 0.59 -12.57 1.84
C VAL A 125 -0.60 -13.53 1.81
N ASP A 126 -1.10 -13.92 0.64
CA ASP A 126 -2.20 -14.91 0.50
C ASP A 126 -3.44 -14.66 1.41
N GLY A 127 -3.77 -13.39 1.66
CA GLY A 127 -4.89 -13.00 2.53
C GLY A 127 -4.62 -13.08 4.04
N LEU A 128 -3.38 -13.35 4.45
CA LEU A 128 -2.92 -13.29 5.85
C LEU A 128 -1.92 -12.14 6.08
N TRP A 129 -1.89 -11.61 7.30
CA TRP A 129 -0.83 -10.71 7.73
C TRP A 129 0.34 -11.50 8.28
N ARG A 130 1.50 -11.35 7.67
CA ARG A 130 2.71 -12.04 8.10
C ARG A 130 3.70 -11.06 8.72
N ALA A 131 4.11 -11.34 9.96
CA ALA A 131 5.06 -10.52 10.70
C ALA A 131 6.49 -11.02 10.50
N TYR A 132 7.38 -10.09 10.16
CA TYR A 132 8.82 -10.30 10.01
C TYR A 132 9.58 -9.32 10.91
N GLU A 133 10.85 -9.58 11.19
CA GLU A 133 11.71 -8.61 11.87
C GLU A 133 11.98 -7.40 10.96
N CYS A 134 11.75 -6.19 11.47
CA CYS A 134 12.03 -4.93 10.78
C CYS A 134 12.20 -3.80 11.79
N ALA A 135 13.44 -3.43 12.08
CA ALA A 135 13.76 -2.47 13.15
C ALA A 135 14.21 -1.09 12.65
N HIS A 136 14.25 -0.86 11.34
CA HIS A 136 14.76 0.39 10.79
C HIS A 136 13.61 1.39 10.63
N PRO A 137 13.81 2.67 11.00
CA PRO A 137 12.84 3.71 10.70
C PRO A 137 12.92 4.11 9.22
N HIS A 138 11.77 4.43 8.64
CA HIS A 138 11.63 4.78 7.23
C HIS A 138 10.83 6.07 7.09
N PRO A 139 11.48 7.24 7.19
CA PRO A 139 10.79 8.52 7.08
C PRO A 139 10.10 8.67 5.71
N ALA A 140 8.92 9.29 5.74
CA ALA A 140 8.21 9.72 4.55
C ALA A 140 8.62 11.15 4.18
N LEU A 141 8.18 11.62 3.01
CA LEU A 141 8.30 13.01 2.62
C LEU A 141 7.36 13.88 3.47
N ASP A 142 7.57 15.19 3.45
CA ASP A 142 6.55 16.11 3.95
C ASP A 142 5.35 16.17 3.00
N MET A 143 4.17 16.54 3.51
CA MET A 143 2.93 16.59 2.74
C MET A 143 3.02 17.52 1.51
N GLY A 144 3.72 18.65 1.63
CA GLY A 144 3.90 19.61 0.54
C GLY A 144 4.87 19.13 -0.53
N GLU A 145 5.94 18.44 -0.13
CA GLU A 145 6.87 17.75 -1.04
C GLU A 145 6.18 16.60 -1.78
N ALA A 146 5.43 15.74 -1.08
CA ALA A 146 4.68 14.66 -1.71
C ALA A 146 3.64 15.18 -2.72
N THR A 147 2.93 16.26 -2.38
CA THR A 147 1.97 16.90 -3.30
C THR A 147 2.66 17.42 -4.56
N ARG A 148 3.76 18.17 -4.38
CA ARG A 148 4.56 18.70 -5.51
C ARG A 148 5.14 17.59 -6.37
N LEU A 149 5.58 16.49 -5.76
CA LEU A 149 6.08 15.32 -6.47
C LEU A 149 5.01 14.69 -7.37
N VAL A 150 3.78 14.54 -6.87
CA VAL A 150 2.64 14.05 -7.65
C VAL A 150 2.29 15.01 -8.78
N ASP A 151 2.23 16.31 -8.52
CA ASP A 151 1.93 17.32 -9.54
C ASP A 151 2.98 17.32 -10.67
N ALA A 152 4.25 17.31 -10.31
CA ALA A 152 5.36 17.26 -11.26
C ALA A 152 5.32 15.98 -12.10
N ALA A 153 5.13 14.81 -11.46
CA ALA A 153 5.08 13.53 -12.15
C ALA A 153 3.92 13.43 -13.15
N VAL A 154 2.73 13.95 -12.81
CA VAL A 154 1.58 14.01 -13.73
C VAL A 154 1.87 14.92 -14.92
N ALA A 155 2.43 16.10 -14.68
CA ALA A 155 2.77 17.05 -15.73
C ALA A 155 3.83 16.49 -16.70
N ASP A 156 4.87 15.83 -16.17
CA ASP A 156 5.92 15.22 -16.97
C ASP A 156 5.42 14.01 -17.76
N ALA A 157 4.64 13.11 -17.14
CA ALA A 157 4.05 11.96 -17.84
C ALA A 157 3.15 12.41 -19.00
N THR A 158 2.30 13.42 -18.78
CA THR A 158 1.42 13.99 -19.81
C THR A 158 2.21 14.59 -20.96
N ARG A 159 3.27 15.36 -20.66
CA ARG A 159 4.15 15.97 -21.66
C ARG A 159 4.87 14.91 -22.50
N LEU A 160 5.37 13.85 -21.87
CA LEU A 160 6.10 12.77 -22.54
C LEU A 160 5.18 11.91 -23.42
N LEU A 161 4.00 11.54 -22.92
CA LEU A 161 3.03 10.73 -23.67
C LEU A 161 2.43 11.51 -24.86
N ALA A 162 2.16 12.81 -24.70
CA ALA A 162 1.67 13.66 -25.79
C ALA A 162 2.68 13.75 -26.95
N ARG A 163 3.98 13.84 -26.65
CA ARG A 163 5.05 13.85 -27.67
C ARG A 163 5.24 12.52 -28.38
N ALA A 164 4.82 11.42 -27.77
CA ALA A 164 4.99 10.08 -28.31
C ALA A 164 3.86 9.66 -29.25
N GLU A 165 2.85 10.52 -29.48
CA GLU A 165 1.69 10.27 -30.35
C GLU A 165 1.05 8.88 -30.15
N VAL A 166 0.99 8.42 -28.89
CA VAL A 166 0.49 7.07 -28.59
C VAL A 166 -1.01 7.03 -28.92
N ALA A 167 -1.33 6.37 -30.03
CA ALA A 167 -2.71 6.10 -30.42
C ALA A 167 -3.38 5.19 -29.37
N SER A 168 -4.60 5.52 -28.98
CA SER A 168 -5.40 4.75 -28.02
C SER A 168 -6.55 4.11 -28.78
N ASP A 169 -6.40 2.83 -29.17
CA ASP A 169 -7.50 1.99 -29.63
C ASP A 169 -8.21 1.40 -28.40
N ARG A 170 -9.55 1.38 -28.38
CA ARG A 170 -10.31 1.27 -27.12
C ARG A 170 -11.39 0.21 -27.13
N GLY A 171 -11.27 -0.70 -26.16
CA GLY A 171 -12.38 -1.44 -25.55
C GLY A 171 -13.25 -0.54 -24.66
N ASN A 172 -13.71 -1.04 -23.50
CA ASN A 172 -14.56 -0.29 -22.57
C ASN A 172 -13.75 0.29 -21.38
N PRO A 173 -13.11 1.48 -21.52
CA PRO A 173 -12.22 2.05 -20.51
C PRO A 173 -12.93 2.39 -19.19
N ARG A 174 -14.25 2.66 -19.25
CA ARG A 174 -15.03 3.02 -18.07
C ARG A 174 -15.19 1.84 -17.11
N GLU A 175 -15.41 0.64 -17.66
CA GLU A 175 -15.50 -0.59 -16.87
C GLU A 175 -14.15 -0.96 -16.26
N ALA A 176 -13.07 -0.88 -17.06
CA ALA A 176 -11.72 -1.11 -16.58
C ALA A 176 -11.34 -0.15 -15.46
N MET A 177 -11.63 1.16 -15.64
CA MET A 177 -11.41 2.17 -14.61
C MET A 177 -12.20 1.88 -13.34
N ARG A 178 -13.50 1.60 -13.42
CA ARG A 178 -14.31 1.31 -12.22
C ARG A 178 -13.73 0.15 -11.42
N ARG A 179 -13.33 -0.93 -12.09
CA ARG A 179 -12.70 -2.09 -11.43
C ARG A 179 -11.35 -1.74 -10.80
N ALA A 180 -10.49 -1.00 -11.51
CA ALA A 180 -9.19 -0.60 -10.99
C ALA A 180 -9.31 0.36 -9.80
N THR A 181 -10.21 1.35 -9.86
CA THR A 181 -10.48 2.25 -8.72
C THR A 181 -10.95 1.46 -7.50
N ALA A 182 -11.86 0.49 -7.68
CA ALA A 182 -12.32 -0.35 -6.58
C ALA A 182 -11.18 -1.20 -5.98
N ALA A 183 -10.25 -1.71 -6.78
CA ALA A 183 -9.10 -2.50 -6.32
C ALA A 183 -8.04 -1.67 -5.57
N HIS A 184 -7.97 -0.35 -5.80
CA HIS A 184 -7.06 0.53 -5.09
C HIS A 184 -7.70 1.36 -3.98
N ALA A 185 -9.01 1.21 -3.76
CA ALA A 185 -9.72 1.93 -2.73
C ALA A 185 -9.05 1.69 -1.36
N VAL A 186 -8.81 2.78 -0.63
CA VAL A 186 -8.27 2.74 0.72
C VAL A 186 -9.40 3.13 1.67
N ALA A 187 -9.71 2.26 2.62
CA ALA A 187 -10.71 2.55 3.65
C ALA A 187 -10.07 3.43 4.72
N ALA A 188 -10.09 4.76 4.52
CA ALA A 188 -9.53 5.70 5.49
C ALA A 188 -10.39 5.78 6.76
N PRO A 189 -9.78 5.88 7.96
CA PRO A 189 -10.51 6.13 9.20
C PRO A 189 -11.13 7.54 9.21
N PRO A 190 -12.20 7.76 9.99
CA PRO A 190 -12.75 9.10 10.17
C PRO A 190 -11.72 10.02 10.83
N GLY A 191 -11.76 11.31 10.49
CA GLY A 191 -10.86 12.32 11.06
C GLY A 191 -9.54 12.51 10.30
N LEU A 192 -9.31 11.78 9.20
CA LEU A 192 -8.18 12.06 8.31
C LEU A 192 -8.29 13.50 7.76
N GLY A 193 -7.25 14.31 7.94
CA GLY A 193 -7.25 15.72 7.52
C GLY A 193 -7.51 15.89 6.03
N SER A 194 -8.16 17.00 5.65
CA SER A 194 -8.61 17.24 4.26
C SER A 194 -7.49 17.16 3.22
N ALA A 195 -6.30 17.67 3.54
CA ALA A 195 -5.14 17.60 2.65
C ALA A 195 -4.66 16.15 2.44
N ALA A 196 -4.61 15.36 3.52
CA ALA A 196 -4.21 13.95 3.45
C ALA A 196 -5.23 13.11 2.67
N THR A 197 -6.53 13.35 2.89
CA THR A 197 -7.62 12.73 2.13
C THR A 197 -7.53 13.06 0.64
N ALA A 198 -7.34 14.33 0.27
CA ALA A 198 -7.22 14.73 -1.13
C ALA A 198 -5.99 14.09 -1.82
N LEU A 199 -4.85 14.02 -1.13
CA LEU A 199 -3.66 13.36 -1.65
C LEU A 199 -3.88 11.84 -1.82
N LEU A 200 -4.56 11.19 -0.87
CA LEU A 200 -4.89 9.78 -0.92
C LEU A 200 -5.84 9.43 -2.07
N ASP A 201 -6.90 10.23 -2.26
CA ASP A 201 -7.86 10.06 -3.35
C ASP A 201 -7.18 10.20 -4.71
N ARG A 202 -6.28 11.19 -4.82
CA ARG A 202 -5.48 11.40 -6.03
C ARG A 202 -4.52 10.24 -6.28
N ALA A 203 -3.79 9.79 -5.27
CA ALA A 203 -2.90 8.64 -5.39
C ALA A 203 -3.66 7.35 -5.78
N THR A 204 -4.86 7.16 -5.23
CA THR A 204 -5.76 6.04 -5.57
C THR A 204 -6.22 6.10 -7.03
N THR A 205 -6.63 7.29 -7.49
CA THR A 205 -7.05 7.50 -8.89
C THR A 205 -5.89 7.27 -9.85
N LEU A 206 -4.70 7.77 -9.53
CA LEU A 206 -3.50 7.59 -10.35
C LEU A 206 -3.03 6.13 -10.37
N ALA A 207 -3.09 5.42 -9.24
CA ALA A 207 -2.81 3.99 -9.20
C ALA A 207 -3.75 3.21 -10.14
N ALA A 208 -5.05 3.50 -10.07
CA ALA A 208 -6.03 2.89 -10.97
C ALA A 208 -5.77 3.19 -12.45
N LEU A 209 -5.38 4.43 -12.77
CA LEU A 209 -4.98 4.82 -14.13
C LEU A 209 -3.73 4.06 -14.59
N LEU A 210 -2.73 3.87 -13.72
CA LEU A 210 -1.53 3.12 -14.02
C LEU A 210 -1.82 1.63 -14.25
N ASP A 211 -2.65 1.01 -13.42
CA ASP A 211 -3.09 -0.38 -13.58
C ASP A 211 -3.88 -0.58 -14.88
N VAL A 212 -4.78 0.36 -15.20
CA VAL A 212 -5.47 0.38 -16.49
C VAL A 212 -4.45 0.54 -17.62
N ALA A 213 -3.51 1.48 -17.52
CA ALA A 213 -2.51 1.70 -18.56
C ALA A 213 -1.57 0.49 -18.77
N ALA A 214 -1.28 -0.29 -17.71
CA ALA A 214 -0.45 -1.48 -17.78
C ALA A 214 -1.19 -2.71 -18.30
N GLY A 215 -2.47 -2.87 -17.95
CA GLY A 215 -3.31 -3.99 -18.39
C GLY A 215 -3.84 -3.85 -19.82
N HIS A 216 -3.77 -2.63 -20.38
CA HIS A 216 -3.95 -2.42 -21.80
C HIS A 216 -2.54 -2.42 -22.37
N ASP A 217 -2.15 -3.48 -23.08
CA ASP A 217 -1.02 -3.40 -24.01
C ASP A 217 -1.26 -2.13 -24.81
N THR A 218 -0.46 -1.10 -24.52
CA THR A 218 -0.50 0.15 -25.26
C THR A 218 -0.46 -0.26 -26.73
N ALA A 219 -1.22 0.40 -27.61
CA ALA A 219 -1.09 0.20 -29.05
C ALA A 219 0.31 0.64 -29.60
N ALA A 220 1.34 0.63 -28.74
CA ALA A 220 2.74 0.53 -29.07
C ALA A 220 2.92 -0.64 -30.05
N VAL A 221 3.14 -0.27 -31.30
CA VAL A 221 3.37 -1.18 -32.43
C VAL A 221 4.75 -1.86 -32.29
N THR A 222 5.61 -1.39 -31.38
CA THR A 222 7.00 -1.84 -31.20
C THR A 222 7.47 -1.80 -29.75
N GLY A 223 8.42 -2.66 -29.37
CA GLY A 223 9.01 -2.70 -28.01
C GLY A 223 9.66 -1.38 -27.56
N ARG A 224 10.17 -0.57 -28.51
CA ARG A 224 10.72 0.77 -28.22
C ARG A 224 9.65 1.74 -27.71
N GLN A 225 8.41 1.64 -28.21
CA GLN A 225 7.30 2.46 -27.74
C GLN A 225 6.85 2.04 -26.34
N THR A 226 6.82 0.73 -26.06
CA THR A 226 6.55 0.20 -24.72
C THR A 226 7.58 0.68 -23.70
N GLU A 227 8.88 0.63 -24.03
CA GLU A 227 9.94 1.17 -23.16
C GLU A 227 9.80 2.67 -22.91
N LEU A 228 9.38 3.44 -23.93
CA LEU A 228 9.15 4.87 -23.79
C LEU A 228 7.98 5.15 -22.83
N VAL A 229 6.87 4.44 -22.97
CA VAL A 229 5.72 4.57 -22.07
C VAL A 229 6.11 4.20 -20.64
N ASN A 230 6.79 3.06 -20.44
CA ASN A 230 7.24 2.64 -19.11
C ASN A 230 8.16 3.68 -18.47
N ARG A 231 9.09 4.25 -19.25
CA ARG A 231 9.97 5.33 -18.77
C ARG A 231 9.20 6.60 -18.42
N ALA A 232 8.17 6.94 -19.19
CA ALA A 232 7.32 8.10 -18.94
C ALA A 232 6.45 7.94 -17.67
N LEU A 233 6.01 6.71 -17.37
CA LEU A 233 5.15 6.41 -16.23
C LEU A 233 5.92 6.09 -14.93
N ALA A 234 7.20 5.72 -15.00
CA ALA A 234 8.01 5.37 -13.83
C ALA A 234 8.04 6.46 -12.71
N PRO A 235 8.16 7.77 -13.03
CA PRO A 235 8.05 8.82 -12.02
C PRO A 235 6.68 8.86 -11.34
N LEU A 236 5.60 8.55 -12.08
CA LEU A 236 4.24 8.55 -11.55
C LEU A 236 4.02 7.38 -10.58
N HIS A 237 4.53 6.19 -10.87
CA HIS A 237 4.54 5.08 -9.92
C HIS A 237 5.26 5.46 -8.62
N THR A 238 6.41 6.13 -8.73
CA THR A 238 7.20 6.60 -7.59
C THR A 238 6.42 7.62 -6.76
N ALA A 239 5.79 8.60 -7.40
CA ALA A 239 5.00 9.63 -6.73
C ALA A 239 3.77 9.05 -6.01
N VAL A 240 3.06 8.09 -6.62
CA VAL A 240 1.92 7.39 -5.97
C VAL A 240 2.36 6.64 -4.71
N ARG A 241 3.51 5.96 -4.80
CA ARG A 241 4.11 5.24 -3.67
C ARG A 241 4.43 6.20 -2.53
N ASP A 242 5.14 7.30 -2.80
CA ASP A 242 5.52 8.28 -1.78
C ASP A 242 4.32 9.06 -1.23
N ALA A 243 3.30 9.35 -2.03
CA ALA A 243 2.05 9.95 -1.56
C ALA A 243 1.37 9.08 -0.50
N ARG A 244 1.20 7.77 -0.76
CA ARG A 244 0.60 6.84 0.22
C ARG A 244 1.42 6.76 1.51
N ARG A 245 2.74 6.70 1.40
CA ARG A 245 3.66 6.69 2.56
C ARG A 245 3.50 7.95 3.41
N THR A 246 3.43 9.11 2.76
CA THR A 246 3.29 10.42 3.40
C THR A 246 1.95 10.57 4.09
N VAL A 247 0.86 10.11 3.47
CA VAL A 247 -0.48 10.11 4.08
C VAL A 247 -0.50 9.27 5.36
N VAL A 248 0.10 8.05 5.34
CA VAL A 248 0.20 7.21 6.53
C VAL A 248 1.05 7.86 7.62
N ALA A 249 2.18 8.47 7.27
CA ALA A 249 3.04 9.16 8.24
C ALA A 249 2.33 10.35 8.89
N THR A 250 1.64 11.17 8.10
CA THR A 250 0.94 12.38 8.59
C THR A 250 -0.26 12.03 9.47
N ALA A 251 -0.89 10.87 9.27
CA ALA A 251 -1.95 10.39 10.15
C ALA A 251 -1.45 10.10 11.58
N ALA A 252 -0.16 9.78 11.75
CA ALA A 252 0.46 9.62 13.06
C ALA A 252 0.51 10.96 13.81
N ASP A 253 0.88 12.04 13.11
CA ASP A 253 1.00 13.38 13.69
C ASP A 253 -0.35 13.96 14.12
N ALA A 254 -1.43 13.58 13.44
CA ALA A 254 -2.80 14.01 13.77
C ALA A 254 -3.43 13.22 14.95
N ALA A 255 -2.83 12.09 15.33
CA ALA A 255 -3.31 11.21 16.40
C ALA A 255 -2.71 11.56 17.78
N LEU A 256 -1.69 12.42 17.81
CA LEU A 256 -1.01 12.93 19.01
C LEU A 256 -1.58 14.29 19.44
#